data_AF-A0A139SMQ7-F1
#
_entry.id   AF-A0A139SMQ7-F1
#
_cell.length_a   1.000
_cell.length_b   1.000
_cell.length_c   1.000
_cell.angle_alpha   90.00
_cell.angle_beta   90.00
_cell.angle_gamma   90.00
#
_symmetry.space_group_name_H-M   'P 1'
#
loop_
_entity.id
_entity.type
_entity.pdbx_description
1 polymer ?
#
loop_
_entity_poly.entity_id
_entity_poly.type
_entity_poly.pdbx_seq_one_letter_code
_entity_poly.pdbx_strand_id
1 'polypeptide(L)'
;MQRPRLLALQMHASRTSLSASCPTRRPRAATGFTLIELLMVIAVLGIVAGIAFSNVGGSGKATALRSAQATLANALSAARHRALARGVPVALAVHDDPGNPSRYRRMVAVVESIQTAPEVVTVFELPKHAYVLPHRSRFPEALREPGDWAGGSSQNLLGSTRFLNPGGVISVAINSPTAERWEYALVTARGTMSGSGALIVGLAQPAVGGPFPIRFESPERVRGMLVSQYGLARMIDGREGF
;
A
#
# COMPACT_ATOMS: atom_id res chain seq x y z
N MET A 1 -43.63 68.80 11.57
CA MET A 1 -42.74 69.90 11.14
C MET A 1 -42.07 69.48 9.86
N GLN A 2 -42.65 69.78 8.70
CA GLN A 2 -42.58 71.06 7.97
C GLN A 2 -41.21 71.29 7.32
N ARG A 3 -41.17 71.07 6.00
CA ARG A 3 -40.31 71.83 5.07
C ARG A 3 -40.58 73.33 5.27
N PRO A 4 -39.57 74.18 5.02
CA PRO A 4 -39.60 74.98 3.79
C PRO A 4 -38.16 75.24 3.28
N ARG A 5 -37.83 75.91 2.18
CA ARG A 5 -38.46 76.36 0.93
C ARG A 5 -37.30 77.05 0.18
N LEU A 6 -37.34 77.00 -1.16
CA LEU A 6 -36.97 78.09 -2.10
C LEU A 6 -35.50 78.56 -2.07
N LEU A 7 -34.83 78.98 -3.14
CA LEU A 7 -35.16 79.52 -4.47
C LEU A 7 -33.99 79.07 -5.38
N ALA A 8 -34.25 78.65 -6.62
CA ALA A 8 -34.18 79.50 -7.83
C ALA A 8 -32.77 80.09 -8.04
N LEU A 9 -32.17 80.04 -9.22
CA LEU A 9 -32.76 80.49 -10.46
C LEU A 9 -31.93 80.00 -11.64
N GLN A 10 -32.67 79.74 -12.70
CA GLN A 10 -32.34 79.54 -14.10
C GLN A 10 -31.16 80.40 -14.61
N MET A 11 -30.43 79.92 -15.63
CA MET A 11 -30.60 80.47 -16.98
C MET A 11 -29.83 79.70 -18.07
N HIS A 12 -30.62 79.04 -18.92
CA HIS A 12 -30.60 79.14 -20.39
C HIS A 12 -29.38 78.61 -21.16
N ALA A 13 -29.64 77.59 -21.98
CA ALA A 13 -29.61 77.78 -23.43
C ALA A 13 -30.31 76.61 -24.13
N SER A 14 -31.45 76.94 -24.71
CA SER A 14 -32.15 76.15 -25.72
C SER A 14 -31.25 75.87 -26.92
N ARG A 15 -31.29 74.64 -27.43
CA ARG A 15 -31.15 74.29 -28.86
C ARG A 15 -31.66 72.86 -29.02
N THR A 16 -32.92 72.74 -29.45
CA THR A 16 -33.32 72.37 -30.82
C THR A 16 -33.10 70.89 -31.12
N SER A 17 -34.21 70.26 -31.48
CA SER A 17 -34.45 68.87 -31.85
C SER A 17 -33.42 68.27 -32.79
N LEU A 18 -33.27 66.94 -32.70
CA LEU A 18 -33.22 66.03 -33.84
C LEU A 18 -33.64 64.62 -33.37
N SER A 19 -34.69 64.13 -34.00
CA SER A 19 -35.20 62.75 -33.89
C SER A 19 -34.16 61.79 -34.49
N ALA A 20 -33.72 60.80 -33.72
CA ALA A 20 -32.91 59.69 -34.20
C ALA A 20 -33.56 58.37 -33.79
N SER A 21 -34.13 57.69 -34.78
CA SER A 21 -34.68 56.35 -34.73
C SER A 21 -33.64 55.35 -34.22
N CYS A 22 -33.93 54.68 -33.10
CA CYS A 22 -33.06 53.63 -32.57
C CYS A 22 -33.10 52.39 -33.49
N PRO A 23 -31.97 51.92 -34.04
CA PRO A 23 -31.94 50.69 -34.82
C PRO A 23 -32.15 49.49 -33.89
N THR A 24 -33.18 48.70 -34.19
CA THR A 24 -33.44 47.39 -33.60
C THR A 24 -32.27 46.44 -33.86
N ARG A 25 -31.56 46.06 -32.79
CA ARG A 25 -30.47 45.07 -32.81
C ARG A 25 -31.01 43.72 -33.29
N ARG A 26 -30.55 43.25 -34.45
CA ARG A 26 -30.86 41.90 -34.95
C ARG A 26 -30.39 40.84 -33.95
N PRO A 27 -31.19 39.81 -33.64
CA PRO A 27 -30.71 38.68 -32.83
C PRO A 27 -29.56 38.00 -33.59
N ARG A 28 -28.41 37.84 -32.93
CA ARG A 28 -27.29 37.07 -33.43
C ARG A 28 -27.74 35.61 -33.48
N ALA A 29 -27.73 35.01 -34.66
CA ALA A 29 -28.06 33.59 -34.84
C ALA A 29 -27.18 32.76 -33.90
N ALA A 30 -27.81 31.99 -33.01
CA ALA A 30 -27.12 30.97 -32.24
C ALA A 30 -26.68 29.89 -33.24
N THR A 31 -25.38 29.86 -33.53
CA THR A 31 -24.77 28.80 -34.32
C THR A 31 -24.82 27.53 -33.48
N GLY A 32 -25.73 26.62 -33.82
CA GLY A 32 -25.79 25.28 -33.25
C GLY A 32 -24.58 24.45 -33.67
N PHE A 33 -24.15 23.54 -32.79
CA PHE A 33 -23.07 22.61 -33.07
C PHE A 33 -23.40 21.74 -34.28
N THR A 34 -22.44 21.57 -35.17
CA THR A 34 -22.62 20.70 -36.33
C THR A 34 -22.49 19.22 -35.93
N LEU A 35 -23.14 18.32 -36.66
CA LEU A 35 -23.05 16.88 -36.41
C LEU A 35 -21.59 16.38 -36.48
N ILE A 36 -20.82 16.92 -37.43
CA ILE A 36 -19.39 16.58 -37.59
C ILE A 36 -18.54 17.03 -36.39
N GLU A 37 -18.88 18.15 -35.77
CA GLU A 37 -18.18 18.67 -34.59
C GLU A 37 -18.39 17.76 -33.38
N LEU A 38 -19.63 17.28 -33.18
CA LEU A 38 -19.90 16.28 -32.15
C LEU A 38 -19.15 14.96 -32.42
N LEU A 39 -19.09 14.53 -33.68
CA LEU A 39 -18.38 13.31 -34.10
C LEU A 39 -16.87 13.41 -33.87
N MET A 40 -16.27 14.56 -34.16
CA MET A 40 -14.87 14.81 -33.89
C MET A 40 -14.57 14.85 -32.39
N VAL A 41 -15.44 15.49 -31.60
CA VAL A 41 -15.27 15.56 -30.13
C VAL A 41 -15.31 14.16 -29.52
N ILE A 42 -16.26 13.31 -29.88
CA ILE A 42 -16.30 11.93 -29.35
C ILE A 42 -15.11 11.09 -29.85
N ALA A 43 -14.62 11.32 -31.06
CA ALA A 43 -13.42 10.65 -31.58
C ALA A 43 -12.17 11.04 -30.79
N VAL A 44 -11.97 12.33 -30.54
CA VAL A 44 -10.84 12.83 -29.73
C VAL A 44 -10.97 12.36 -28.27
N LEU A 45 -12.17 12.41 -27.69
CA LEU A 45 -12.41 11.89 -26.34
C LEU A 45 -12.13 10.38 -26.26
N GLY A 46 -12.46 9.60 -27.29
CA GLY A 46 -12.14 8.18 -27.38
C GLY A 46 -10.64 7.91 -27.39
N ILE A 47 -9.88 8.69 -28.17
CA ILE A 47 -8.41 8.59 -28.22
C ILE A 47 -7.79 8.97 -26.87
N VAL A 48 -8.20 10.10 -26.29
CA VAL A 48 -7.71 10.59 -25.01
C VAL A 48 -8.04 9.60 -23.88
N ALA A 49 -9.26 9.06 -23.85
CA ALA A 49 -9.66 8.04 -22.89
C ALA A 49 -8.83 6.76 -23.08
N GLY A 50 -8.61 6.30 -24.31
CA GLY A 50 -7.78 5.12 -24.60
C GLY A 50 -6.35 5.26 -24.08
N ILE A 51 -5.75 6.45 -24.20
CA ILE A 51 -4.40 6.73 -23.69
C ILE A 51 -4.39 6.84 -22.15
N ALA A 52 -5.43 7.44 -21.55
CA ALA A 52 -5.50 7.61 -20.10
C ALA A 52 -5.56 6.28 -19.32
N PHE A 53 -6.20 5.25 -19.87
CA PHE A 53 -6.34 3.95 -19.21
C PHE A 53 -5.10 3.04 -19.33
N SER A 54 -4.22 3.24 -20.31
CA SER A 54 -3.08 2.33 -20.55
C SER A 54 -1.96 2.42 -19.50
N ASN A 55 -1.90 3.50 -18.71
CA ASN A 55 -0.80 3.76 -17.76
C ASN A 55 -1.06 3.29 -16.31
N VAL A 56 -2.19 2.67 -16.00
CA VAL A 56 -2.53 2.27 -14.61
C VAL A 56 -1.89 0.93 -14.19
N GLY A 57 -1.35 0.14 -15.12
CA GLY A 57 -0.85 -1.22 -14.85
C GLY A 57 0.47 -1.33 -14.06
N GLY A 58 1.37 -0.33 -14.12
CA GLY A 58 2.70 -0.40 -13.49
C GLY A 58 2.78 0.08 -12.02
N SER A 59 1.79 0.86 -11.58
CA SER A 59 1.75 1.53 -10.26
C SER A 59 1.44 0.58 -9.09
N GLY A 60 0.68 -0.49 -9.35
CA GLY A 60 0.13 -1.36 -8.31
C GLY A 60 1.19 -2.13 -7.51
N LYS A 61 2.14 -2.79 -8.16
CA LYS A 61 3.13 -3.66 -7.48
C LYS A 61 4.10 -2.87 -6.59
N ALA A 62 4.59 -1.72 -7.04
CA ALA A 62 5.48 -0.87 -6.24
C ALA A 62 4.75 -0.27 -5.02
N THR A 63 3.50 0.14 -5.22
CA THR A 63 2.64 0.59 -4.11
C THR A 63 2.33 -0.54 -3.15
N ALA A 64 2.06 -1.76 -3.65
CA ALA A 64 1.85 -2.93 -2.81
C ALA A 64 3.08 -3.25 -1.93
N LEU A 65 4.30 -3.18 -2.46
CA LEU A 65 5.52 -3.39 -1.64
C LEU A 65 5.66 -2.33 -0.55
N ARG A 66 5.43 -1.05 -0.86
CA ARG A 66 5.47 0.04 0.14
C ARG A 66 4.41 -0.16 1.22
N SER A 67 3.18 -0.47 0.83
CA SER A 67 2.10 -0.76 1.77
C SER A 67 2.41 -1.99 2.62
N ALA A 68 2.97 -3.06 2.04
CA ALA A 68 3.36 -4.25 2.80
C ALA A 68 4.49 -3.98 3.80
N GLN A 69 5.48 -3.16 3.40
CA GLN A 69 6.56 -2.70 4.27
C GLN A 69 6.01 -1.92 5.47
N ALA A 70 5.06 -1.00 5.23
CA ALA A 70 4.37 -0.26 6.28
C ALA A 70 3.53 -1.18 7.19
N THR A 71 2.80 -2.14 6.62
CA THR A 71 2.03 -3.14 7.37
C THR A 71 2.93 -3.97 8.30
N LEU A 72 4.09 -4.42 7.84
CA LEU A 72 5.04 -5.12 8.70
C LEU A 72 5.59 -4.25 9.83
N ALA A 73 5.83 -2.96 9.56
CA ALA A 73 6.34 -2.03 10.57
C ALA A 73 5.28 -1.79 11.65
N ASN A 74 4.02 -1.64 11.22
CA ASN A 74 2.87 -1.54 12.12
C ASN A 74 2.67 -2.81 12.94
N ALA A 75 2.80 -4.00 12.34
CA ALA A 75 2.67 -5.27 13.04
C ALA A 75 3.77 -5.45 14.10
N LEU A 76 5.04 -5.12 13.77
CA LEU A 76 6.14 -5.15 14.72
C LEU A 76 5.93 -4.14 15.86
N SER A 77 5.49 -2.91 15.52
CA SER A 77 5.16 -1.89 16.51
C SER A 77 4.06 -2.36 17.45
N ALA A 78 2.97 -2.94 16.92
CA ALA A 78 1.87 -3.49 17.70
C ALA A 78 2.34 -4.63 18.62
N ALA A 79 3.14 -5.57 18.12
CA ALA A 79 3.70 -6.65 18.92
C ALA A 79 4.55 -6.11 20.08
N ARG A 80 5.39 -5.10 19.82
CA ARG A 80 6.23 -4.48 20.85
C ARG A 80 5.42 -3.71 21.88
N HIS A 81 4.50 -2.86 21.44
CA HIS A 81 3.63 -2.11 22.36
C HIS A 81 2.85 -3.05 23.25
N ARG A 82 2.32 -4.14 22.68
CA ARG A 82 1.60 -5.16 23.45
C ARG A 82 2.50 -5.87 24.45
N ALA A 83 3.71 -6.27 24.05
CA ALA A 83 4.65 -6.94 24.94
C ALA A 83 5.04 -6.07 26.14
N LEU A 84 5.31 -4.78 25.90
CA LEU A 84 5.63 -3.81 26.96
C LEU A 84 4.44 -3.53 27.87
N ALA A 85 3.24 -3.36 27.31
CA ALA A 85 2.03 -3.05 28.07
C ALA A 85 1.57 -4.22 28.95
N ARG A 86 1.75 -5.46 28.48
CA ARG A 86 1.31 -6.66 29.19
C ARG A 86 2.42 -7.31 30.02
N GLY A 87 3.68 -6.97 29.77
CA GLY A 87 4.82 -7.63 30.41
C GLY A 87 4.96 -9.10 30.04
N VAL A 88 4.45 -9.52 28.88
CA VAL A 88 4.52 -10.91 28.38
C VAL A 88 5.17 -10.97 27.00
N PRO A 89 5.80 -12.10 26.61
CA PRO A 89 6.28 -12.29 25.26
C PRO A 89 5.14 -12.28 24.22
N VAL A 90 5.37 -11.61 23.09
CA VAL A 90 4.45 -11.52 21.96
C VAL A 90 5.14 -11.97 20.69
N ALA A 91 4.49 -12.81 19.92
CA ALA A 91 4.97 -13.29 18.63
C ALA A 91 4.47 -12.41 17.49
N LEU A 92 5.38 -12.07 16.58
CA LEU A 92 5.06 -11.63 15.22
C LEU A 92 5.12 -12.86 14.32
N ALA A 93 3.98 -13.38 13.91
CA ALA A 93 3.84 -14.61 13.15
C ALA A 93 3.42 -14.32 11.71
N VAL A 94 3.97 -15.05 10.75
CA VAL A 94 3.65 -15.01 9.33
C VAL A 94 3.18 -16.37 8.90
N HIS A 95 2.03 -16.42 8.22
CA HIS A 95 1.45 -17.69 7.81
C HIS A 95 2.35 -18.41 6.79
N ASP A 96 2.67 -19.67 7.06
CA ASP A 96 3.66 -20.50 6.35
C ASP A 96 3.09 -21.87 5.94
N ASP A 97 1.76 -22.00 5.88
CA ASP A 97 1.09 -23.23 5.44
C ASP A 97 0.76 -23.19 3.94
N PRO A 98 1.43 -23.99 3.08
CA PRO A 98 1.13 -24.02 1.65
C PRO A 98 -0.27 -24.56 1.32
N GLY A 99 -0.92 -25.27 2.26
CA GLY A 99 -2.28 -25.79 2.10
C GLY A 99 -3.36 -24.71 2.07
N ASN A 100 -3.04 -23.47 2.47
CA ASN A 100 -3.96 -22.32 2.45
C ASN A 100 -3.42 -21.18 1.58
N PRO A 101 -3.57 -21.24 0.24
CA PRO A 101 -3.00 -20.28 -0.71
C PRO A 101 -3.36 -18.82 -0.47
N SER A 102 -4.57 -18.55 0.01
CA SER A 102 -5.06 -17.19 0.25
C SER A 102 -4.31 -16.49 1.40
N ARG A 103 -3.81 -17.27 2.36
CA ARG A 103 -3.14 -16.79 3.60
C ARG A 103 -1.61 -16.88 3.49
N TYR A 104 -1.10 -17.83 2.71
CA TYR A 104 0.33 -18.13 2.56
C TYR A 104 1.20 -16.89 2.34
N ARG A 105 2.09 -16.60 3.30
CA ARG A 105 3.01 -15.45 3.37
C ARG A 105 2.38 -14.06 3.24
N ARG A 106 1.04 -13.94 3.30
CA ARG A 106 0.28 -12.67 3.26
C ARG A 106 -0.35 -12.32 4.60
N MET A 107 -0.63 -13.30 5.45
CA MET A 107 -1.18 -13.05 6.78
C MET A 107 -0.06 -12.89 7.80
N VAL A 108 -0.12 -11.79 8.54
CA VAL A 108 0.81 -11.45 9.62
C VAL A 108 0.00 -11.28 10.90
N ALA A 109 0.21 -12.14 11.88
CA ALA A 109 -0.48 -12.11 13.15
C ALA A 109 0.41 -11.62 14.28
N VAL A 110 -0.18 -10.91 15.23
CA VAL A 110 0.43 -10.55 16.52
C VAL A 110 -0.28 -11.39 17.57
N VAL A 111 0.47 -12.22 18.28
CA VAL A 111 -0.08 -13.29 19.12
C VAL A 111 0.64 -13.35 20.46
N GLU A 112 -0.10 -13.32 21.56
CA GLU A 112 0.42 -13.62 22.90
C GLU A 112 0.46 -15.14 23.12
N SER A 113 1.40 -15.61 23.93
CA SER A 113 1.42 -17.00 24.40
C SER A 113 1.35 -18.04 23.25
N ILE A 114 1.99 -17.73 22.12
CA ILE A 114 1.88 -18.52 20.88
C ILE A 114 2.21 -20.02 21.04
N GLN A 115 3.03 -20.37 22.03
CA GLN A 115 3.48 -21.75 22.29
C GLN A 115 2.54 -22.55 23.21
N THR A 116 1.57 -21.92 23.87
CA THR A 116 0.75 -22.56 24.91
C THR A 116 -0.74 -22.38 24.62
N ALA A 117 -1.27 -21.19 24.86
CA ALA A 117 -2.66 -20.81 24.63
C ALA A 117 -2.65 -19.52 23.81
N PRO A 118 -2.52 -19.63 22.48
CA PRO A 118 -2.36 -18.48 21.59
C PRO A 118 -3.54 -17.53 21.70
N GLU A 119 -3.28 -16.30 22.13
CA GLU A 119 -4.26 -15.22 22.16
C GLU A 119 -3.95 -14.26 21.02
N VAL A 120 -4.86 -14.20 20.05
CA VAL A 120 -4.69 -13.35 18.86
C VAL A 120 -4.98 -11.91 19.23
N VAL A 121 -3.94 -11.07 19.16
CA VAL A 121 -4.04 -9.63 19.44
C VAL A 121 -4.59 -8.91 18.23
N THR A 122 -4.00 -9.16 17.06
CA THR A 122 -4.42 -8.59 15.79
C THR A 122 -3.85 -9.38 14.61
N VAL A 123 -4.49 -9.28 13.45
CA VAL A 123 -4.03 -9.90 12.20
C VAL A 123 -4.06 -8.86 11.09
N PHE A 124 -3.00 -8.82 10.31
CA PHE A 124 -2.82 -7.96 9.16
C PHE A 124 -2.77 -8.80 7.88
N GLU A 125 -3.46 -8.34 6.85
CA GLU A 125 -3.32 -8.89 5.50
C GLU A 125 -2.42 -7.97 4.66
N LEU A 126 -1.42 -8.55 4.00
CA LEU A 126 -0.60 -7.84 3.03
C LEU A 126 -1.38 -7.58 1.73
N PRO A 127 -1.14 -6.44 1.06
CA PRO A 127 -1.77 -6.14 -0.21
C PRO A 127 -1.48 -7.22 -1.26
N LYS A 128 -2.34 -7.28 -2.28
CA LYS A 128 -2.15 -8.21 -3.41
C LYS A 128 -0.75 -8.05 -4.00
N HIS A 129 -0.16 -9.17 -4.43
CA HIS A 129 1.20 -9.30 -4.97
C HIS A 129 2.35 -9.14 -3.99
N ALA A 130 2.14 -8.69 -2.75
CA ALA A 130 3.21 -8.56 -1.76
C ALA A 130 3.16 -9.70 -0.74
N TYR A 131 4.30 -10.33 -0.52
CA TYR A 131 4.45 -11.50 0.35
C TYR A 131 5.70 -11.34 1.20
N VAL A 132 5.65 -11.80 2.45
CA VAL A 132 6.85 -11.84 3.30
C VAL A 132 7.76 -12.96 2.81
N LEU A 133 9.04 -12.68 2.55
CA LEU A 133 10.00 -13.72 2.23
C LEU A 133 10.18 -14.63 3.45
N PRO A 134 10.23 -15.97 3.27
CA PRO A 134 10.59 -16.91 4.32
C PRO A 134 11.92 -16.55 4.98
N HIS A 135 12.23 -17.20 6.10
CA HIS A 135 13.60 -17.20 6.57
C HIS A 135 14.54 -17.67 5.45
N ARG A 136 15.71 -17.04 5.30
CA ARG A 136 16.68 -17.40 4.24
C ARG A 136 16.99 -18.90 4.15
N SER A 137 17.05 -19.60 5.28
CA SER A 137 17.31 -21.06 5.29
C SER A 137 16.10 -21.92 4.88
N ARG A 138 14.91 -21.31 4.77
CA ARG A 138 13.63 -21.92 4.37
C ARG A 138 13.11 -21.29 3.07
N PHE A 139 13.99 -20.74 2.26
CA PHE A 139 13.66 -20.14 0.97
C PHE A 139 14.19 -20.98 -0.19
N PRO A 140 13.55 -22.13 -0.50
CA PRO A 140 14.05 -23.07 -1.51
C PRO A 140 13.92 -22.51 -2.93
N GLU A 141 14.69 -23.09 -3.85
CA GLU A 141 14.64 -22.74 -5.28
C GLU A 141 13.24 -22.90 -5.90
N ALA A 142 12.48 -23.92 -5.48
CA ALA A 142 11.10 -24.13 -5.95
C ALA A 142 10.14 -22.98 -5.62
N LEU A 143 10.46 -22.14 -4.62
CA LEU A 143 9.63 -21.02 -4.17
C LEU A 143 10.01 -19.69 -4.87
N ARG A 144 11.01 -19.69 -5.76
CA ARG A 144 11.51 -18.50 -6.45
C ARG A 144 11.69 -18.74 -7.93
N GLU A 145 11.70 -17.68 -8.72
CA GLU A 145 12.15 -17.75 -10.11
C GLU A 145 13.68 -17.88 -10.19
N PRO A 146 14.22 -18.45 -11.29
CA PRO A 146 15.65 -18.41 -11.55
C PRO A 146 16.16 -16.97 -11.58
N GLY A 147 17.25 -16.70 -10.88
CA GLY A 147 17.81 -15.36 -10.79
C GLY A 147 18.78 -15.20 -9.63
N ASP A 148 19.38 -14.02 -9.54
CA ASP A 148 20.27 -13.68 -8.44
C ASP A 148 19.47 -13.22 -7.23
N TRP A 149 19.26 -14.15 -6.30
CA TRP A 149 18.62 -13.88 -5.02
C TRP A 149 19.65 -13.67 -3.91
N ALA A 150 20.83 -13.10 -4.15
CA ALA A 150 21.72 -12.73 -3.05
C ALA A 150 21.31 -11.38 -2.40
N GLY A 151 21.57 -11.13 -1.12
CA GLY A 151 21.49 -9.79 -0.54
C GLY A 151 22.59 -8.91 -1.15
N GLY A 152 22.26 -7.67 -1.52
CA GLY A 152 23.23 -6.79 -2.20
C GLY A 152 24.46 -6.49 -1.35
N SER A 153 24.30 -6.43 -0.02
CA SER A 153 25.39 -6.14 0.91
C SER A 153 26.07 -7.39 1.49
N SER A 154 25.38 -8.53 1.54
CA SER A 154 25.83 -9.69 2.32
C SER A 154 26.22 -10.93 1.50
N GLN A 155 25.92 -10.95 0.19
CA GLN A 155 26.08 -12.12 -0.71
C GLN A 155 25.36 -13.41 -0.24
N ASN A 156 24.65 -13.37 0.89
CA ASN A 156 23.81 -14.45 1.39
C ASN A 156 22.49 -14.50 0.64
N LEU A 157 21.78 -15.63 0.67
CA LEU A 157 20.44 -15.70 0.08
C LEU A 157 19.51 -14.65 0.71
N LEU A 158 18.87 -13.87 -0.16
CA LEU A 158 17.88 -12.83 0.11
C LEU A 158 16.65 -13.48 0.73
N GLY A 159 16.48 -13.29 2.02
CA GLY A 159 15.36 -13.81 2.78
C GLY A 159 15.31 -13.15 4.15
N SER A 160 14.15 -13.23 4.81
CA SER A 160 14.02 -12.72 6.16
C SER A 160 15.00 -13.45 7.09
N THR A 161 15.45 -12.78 8.15
CA THR A 161 16.41 -13.35 9.10
C THR A 161 15.92 -13.27 10.55
N ARG A 162 14.81 -12.57 10.79
CA ARG A 162 14.20 -12.43 12.12
C ARG A 162 13.42 -13.65 12.59
N PHE A 163 13.04 -14.57 11.71
CA PHE A 163 12.29 -15.76 12.05
C PHE A 163 13.18 -16.91 12.56
N LEU A 164 14.07 -16.62 13.52
CA LEU A 164 15.03 -17.59 14.08
C LEU A 164 14.68 -18.00 15.51
N ASN A 165 15.15 -19.20 15.85
CA ASN A 165 14.84 -19.93 17.08
C ASN A 165 15.26 -19.22 18.39
N PRO A 166 14.57 -19.51 19.52
CA PRO A 166 13.53 -20.53 19.64
C PRO A 166 12.17 -19.98 19.17
N GLY A 167 11.65 -20.53 18.08
CA GLY A 167 10.41 -20.10 17.46
C GLY A 167 10.41 -19.92 15.95
N GLY A 168 11.30 -20.58 15.21
CA GLY A 168 11.35 -20.42 13.76
C GLY A 168 10.06 -20.81 13.03
N VAL A 169 9.33 -21.83 13.51
CA VAL A 169 8.02 -22.26 12.96
C VAL A 169 7.18 -22.89 14.08
N ILE A 170 5.87 -22.75 14.04
CA ILE A 170 4.89 -23.43 14.91
C ILE A 170 3.64 -23.82 14.12
N SER A 171 2.94 -24.86 14.57
CA SER A 171 1.61 -25.22 14.05
C SER A 171 0.54 -24.81 15.07
N VAL A 172 -0.35 -23.90 14.68
CA VAL A 172 -1.32 -23.28 15.59
C VAL A 172 -2.53 -22.74 14.83
N ALA A 173 -3.70 -22.78 15.46
CA ALA A 173 -4.91 -22.16 14.92
C ALA A 173 -4.92 -20.66 15.28
N ILE A 174 -4.81 -19.80 14.27
CA ILE A 174 -4.93 -18.33 14.41
C ILE A 174 -6.02 -17.88 13.44
N ASN A 175 -7.18 -17.47 13.95
CA ASN A 175 -8.35 -17.13 13.12
C ASN A 175 -8.63 -18.18 12.03
N SER A 176 -8.56 -19.46 12.42
CA SER A 176 -8.77 -20.63 11.56
C SER A 176 -9.33 -21.77 12.41
N PRO A 177 -10.23 -22.62 11.87
CA PRO A 177 -10.75 -23.77 12.61
C PRO A 177 -9.71 -24.88 12.81
N THR A 178 -8.61 -24.87 12.06
CA THR A 178 -7.56 -25.89 12.11
C THR A 178 -6.19 -25.26 12.41
N ALA A 179 -5.28 -26.07 12.93
CA ALA A 179 -3.90 -25.65 13.12
C ALA A 179 -3.21 -25.50 11.77
N GLU A 180 -2.61 -24.33 11.53
CA GLU A 180 -1.86 -23.98 10.33
C GLU A 180 -0.40 -23.76 10.72
N ARG A 181 0.52 -23.90 9.76
CA ARG A 181 1.94 -23.55 9.98
C ARG A 181 2.16 -22.03 9.96
N TRP A 182 2.92 -21.53 10.92
CA TRP A 182 3.31 -20.13 11.05
C TRP A 182 4.80 -20.00 11.34
N GLU A 183 5.47 -19.13 10.60
CA GLU A 183 6.84 -18.72 10.86
C GLU A 183 6.83 -17.50 11.79
N TYR A 184 7.56 -17.48 12.90
CA TYR A 184 7.41 -16.37 13.85
C TYR A 184 8.73 -15.86 14.44
N ALA A 185 8.64 -14.64 14.97
CA ALA A 185 9.71 -14.00 15.72
C ALA A 185 9.14 -13.53 17.06
N LEU A 186 9.89 -13.75 18.14
CA LEU A 186 9.48 -13.36 19.48
C LEU A 186 9.97 -11.95 19.83
N VAL A 187 9.04 -11.14 20.33
CA VAL A 187 9.29 -9.93 21.10
C VAL A 187 9.14 -10.27 22.58
N THR A 188 10.20 -10.09 23.34
CA THR A 188 10.23 -10.31 24.79
C THR A 188 9.31 -9.32 25.52
N ALA A 189 8.96 -9.63 26.77
CA ALA A 189 8.23 -8.72 27.67
C ALA A 189 8.87 -7.33 27.83
N ARG A 190 10.17 -7.19 27.55
CA ARG A 190 10.90 -5.91 27.57
C ARG A 190 10.89 -5.18 26.23
N GLY A 191 10.12 -5.64 25.24
CA GLY A 191 10.07 -5.08 23.89
C GLY A 191 11.34 -5.32 23.06
N THR A 192 12.23 -6.21 23.52
CA THR A 192 13.47 -6.60 22.83
C THR A 192 13.27 -7.89 22.04
N MET A 193 14.14 -8.18 21.09
CA MET A 193 14.15 -9.38 20.25
C MET A 193 15.51 -10.08 20.33
N SER A 194 15.55 -11.36 19.97
CA SER A 194 16.78 -12.16 19.94
C SER A 194 17.73 -11.74 18.81
N GLY A 195 18.55 -10.72 19.04
CA GLY A 195 19.49 -10.19 18.06
C GLY A 195 18.86 -9.31 16.97
N SER A 196 19.67 -8.86 16.03
CA SER A 196 19.25 -8.05 14.89
C SER A 196 18.96 -8.91 13.65
N GLY A 197 18.21 -8.39 12.68
CA GLY A 197 17.98 -9.09 11.42
C GLY A 197 17.04 -8.32 10.49
N ALA A 198 16.58 -8.96 9.42
CA ALA A 198 15.73 -8.37 8.40
C ALA A 198 14.35 -9.04 8.38
N LEU A 199 13.33 -8.24 8.07
CA LEU A 199 12.02 -8.69 7.61
C LEU A 199 11.84 -8.15 6.20
N ILE A 200 11.72 -9.04 5.22
CA ILE A 200 11.73 -8.69 3.80
C ILE A 200 10.40 -9.06 3.17
N VAL A 201 9.86 -8.17 2.34
CA VAL A 201 8.72 -8.41 1.46
C VAL A 201 9.17 -8.34 0.01
N GLY A 202 8.59 -9.22 -0.80
CA GLY A 202 8.86 -9.30 -2.22
C GLY A 202 7.58 -9.55 -3.00
N LEU A 203 7.72 -9.50 -4.31
CA LEU A 203 6.66 -9.80 -5.24
C LEU A 203 6.58 -11.32 -5.43
N ALA A 204 5.37 -11.83 -5.58
CA ALA A 204 5.16 -13.21 -6.00
C ALA A 204 3.93 -13.33 -6.87
N GLN A 205 3.93 -14.35 -7.72
CA GLN A 205 2.79 -14.76 -8.53
C GLN A 205 2.24 -16.11 -8.03
N PRO A 206 0.95 -16.40 -8.23
CA PRO A 206 0.41 -17.74 -8.01
C PRO A 206 1.20 -18.78 -8.81
N ALA A 207 1.52 -19.91 -8.19
CA ALA A 207 2.20 -21.03 -8.82
C ALA A 207 1.27 -22.24 -8.91
N VAL A 208 1.33 -22.96 -10.04
CA VAL A 208 0.52 -24.17 -10.29
C VAL A 208 1.46 -25.37 -10.40
N GLY A 209 1.07 -26.51 -9.83
CA GLY A 209 1.80 -27.77 -9.97
C GLY A 209 3.10 -27.88 -9.16
N GLY A 210 3.41 -26.89 -8.32
CA GLY A 210 4.56 -26.91 -7.41
C GLY A 210 4.17 -27.18 -5.95
N PRO A 211 5.16 -27.40 -5.06
CA PRO A 211 4.91 -27.63 -3.63
C PRO A 211 4.45 -26.38 -2.88
N PHE A 212 4.51 -25.20 -3.52
CA PHE A 212 4.10 -23.92 -2.95
C PHE A 212 3.05 -23.25 -3.82
N PRO A 213 2.09 -22.52 -3.22
CA PRO A 213 1.01 -21.85 -3.96
C PRO A 213 1.45 -20.56 -4.66
N ILE A 214 2.68 -20.10 -4.41
CA ILE A 214 3.26 -18.90 -5.01
C ILE A 214 4.69 -19.16 -5.45
N ARG A 215 5.19 -18.30 -6.34
CA ARG A 215 6.61 -18.20 -6.71
C ARG A 215 7.03 -16.74 -6.63
N PHE A 216 8.05 -16.46 -5.83
CA PHE A 216 8.64 -15.13 -5.74
C PHE A 216 9.31 -14.74 -7.06
N GLU A 217 9.13 -13.49 -7.46
CA GLU A 217 9.63 -12.90 -8.70
C GLU A 217 10.43 -11.63 -8.41
N SER A 218 11.23 -11.20 -9.38
CA SER A 218 11.94 -9.93 -9.40
C SER A 218 12.78 -9.72 -8.12
N PRO A 219 13.91 -10.43 -7.94
CA PRO A 219 14.75 -10.32 -6.74
C PRO A 219 15.22 -8.87 -6.45
N GLU A 220 15.29 -8.01 -7.46
CA GLU A 220 15.58 -6.58 -7.36
C GLU A 220 14.42 -5.75 -6.77
N ARG A 221 13.19 -6.28 -6.81
CA ARG A 221 11.96 -5.63 -6.33
C ARG A 221 11.54 -6.15 -4.97
N VAL A 222 12.41 -5.92 -3.99
CA VAL A 222 12.13 -6.19 -2.58
C VAL A 222 12.14 -4.92 -1.76
N ARG A 223 11.38 -4.92 -0.66
CA ARG A 223 11.40 -3.90 0.38
C ARG A 223 11.39 -4.58 1.74
N GLY A 224 11.60 -3.83 2.81
CA GLY A 224 11.51 -4.41 4.14
C GLY A 224 12.07 -3.50 5.21
N MET A 225 12.57 -4.10 6.27
CA MET A 225 13.20 -3.39 7.36
C MET A 225 14.31 -4.20 8.00
N LEU A 226 15.35 -3.50 8.45
CA LEU A 226 16.28 -4.03 9.43
C LEU A 226 15.71 -3.76 10.82
N VAL A 227 15.64 -4.81 11.62
CA VAL A 227 15.16 -4.80 12.99
C VAL A 227 16.33 -5.03 13.91
N SER A 228 16.58 -4.10 14.82
CA SER A 228 17.59 -4.26 15.87
C SER A 228 17.14 -5.21 16.97
N GLN A 229 18.07 -5.69 17.80
CA GLN A 229 17.75 -6.42 19.03
C GLN A 229 16.82 -5.64 19.97
N TYR A 230 16.81 -4.31 19.89
CA TYR A 230 15.93 -3.48 20.70
C TYR A 230 14.56 -3.31 20.07
N GLY A 231 14.22 -4.01 18.97
CA GLY A 231 12.92 -3.89 18.29
C GLY A 231 12.72 -2.57 17.54
N LEU A 232 13.80 -1.83 17.26
CA LEU A 232 13.74 -0.64 16.40
C LEU A 232 13.87 -1.07 14.94
N ALA A 233 12.99 -0.56 14.09
CA ALA A 233 12.95 -0.85 12.66
C ALA A 233 13.53 0.31 11.84
N ARG A 234 14.43 0.01 10.92
CA ARG A 234 14.91 0.91 9.86
C ARG A 234 14.41 0.41 8.53
N MET A 235 13.65 1.25 7.82
CA MET A 235 13.10 0.91 6.51
C MET A 235 14.20 0.76 5.46
N ILE A 236 14.09 -0.28 4.64
CA ILE A 236 14.97 -0.55 3.50
C ILE A 236 14.12 -0.67 2.24
N ASP A 237 14.46 0.12 1.24
CA ASP A 237 13.64 0.37 0.07
C ASP A 237 14.00 -0.45 -1.17
N GLY A 238 15.09 -1.22 -1.08
CA GLY A 238 15.61 -2.03 -2.17
C GLY A 238 16.59 -3.09 -1.68
N ARG A 239 16.93 -4.01 -2.59
CA ARG A 239 17.80 -5.18 -2.36
C ARG A 239 19.18 -4.82 -1.79
N GLU A 240 19.75 -3.69 -2.19
CA GLU A 240 21.09 -3.24 -1.78
C GLU A 240 21.24 -3.00 -0.28
N GLY A 241 20.14 -2.79 0.44
CA GLY A 241 20.17 -2.57 1.89
C GLY A 241 20.11 -3.84 2.74
N PHE A 242 20.12 -5.04 2.13
CA PHE A 242 20.01 -6.35 2.78
C PHE A 242 21.24 -7.25 2.57
#